data_AF-A0A1G1F6B4-F1
#
_entry.id   AF-A0A1G1F6B4-F1
#
_cell.length_a   1.000
_cell.length_b   1.000
_cell.length_c   1.000
_cell.angle_alpha   90.00
_cell.angle_beta   90.00
_cell.angle_gamma   90.00
#
_symmetry.space_group_name_H-M   'P 1'
#
loop_
_entity.id
_entity.type
_entity.pdbx_description
1 polymer ?
#
loop_
_entity_poly.entity_id
_entity_poly.type
_entity_poly.pdbx_seq_one_letter_code
_entity_poly.pdbx_strand_id
1 'polypeptide(L)'
;MIVKNPINPNTNKIQQNISKEAWGRIQEQQAKDTMEKQKYGEVRPIIHTNFQGNKVVAVGNRLYLSKSWKTFPDFLSGYIQEVLGTDWGNSEIAKPFEERHIILKWYDGFCHFQNQHERDENGLFAAVPNGITAAYLTLAYDLYILRHHSALQERIIQRLKHKDQFQGARYELFVIATCIRAGFDIKYEDESDRKRKHTEFIATHRNTGQTITVEAKSRHRAGILGFGKAKESEVVKAGIGSLLNQALLKPVNWPYVIFIDLNLPPYKGKIIQQTWFKEIVKTIDQIGNGSKTEPDPFNLIVFTNHPNHYVKENELYPNYDTSSIFPENTKIFIKHSETLLKIHEAALQFGNIPNEFPEN
;
A
#
# COMPACT_ATOMS: atom_id res chain seq x y z
N MET A 1 -34.10 19.63 4.96
CA MET A 1 -34.64 18.99 6.18
C MET A 1 -33.55 18.14 6.78
N ILE A 2 -33.13 18.45 8.00
CA ILE A 2 -32.07 17.73 8.72
C ILE A 2 -32.65 16.41 9.21
N VAL A 3 -32.19 15.30 8.63
CA VAL A 3 -32.50 13.96 9.14
C VAL A 3 -31.71 13.77 10.43
N LYS A 4 -32.36 13.93 11.58
CA LYS A 4 -31.82 13.53 12.87
C LYS A 4 -31.82 12.01 12.93
N ASN A 5 -30.65 11.39 13.04
CA ASN A 5 -30.56 9.97 13.38
C ASN A 5 -31.27 9.72 14.72
N PRO A 6 -32.11 8.68 14.85
CA PRO A 6 -32.70 8.33 16.13
C PRO A 6 -31.60 7.84 17.07
N ILE A 7 -31.37 8.60 18.13
CA ILE A 7 -30.47 8.27 19.22
C ILE A 7 -31.00 6.99 19.88
N ASN A 8 -30.19 5.93 19.85
CA ASN A 8 -30.50 4.65 20.49
C ASN A 8 -30.76 4.88 22.00
N PRO A 9 -31.92 4.50 22.56
CA PRO A 9 -32.24 4.76 23.97
C PRO A 9 -31.27 4.10 24.98
N ASN A 10 -30.44 3.16 24.54
CA ASN A 10 -29.37 2.58 25.37
C ASN A 10 -28.11 3.47 25.52
N THR A 11 -27.87 4.48 24.66
CA THR A 11 -26.73 5.40 24.85
C THR A 11 -26.95 6.35 26.02
N ASN A 12 -28.20 6.74 26.29
CA ASN A 12 -28.55 7.63 27.40
C ASN A 12 -28.35 6.99 28.79
N LYS A 13 -28.49 5.67 28.93
CA LYS A 13 -28.26 4.97 30.21
C LYS A 13 -26.77 4.74 30.51
N ILE A 14 -25.95 4.54 29.48
CA ILE A 14 -24.48 4.41 29.62
C ILE A 14 -23.87 5.80 29.93
N GLN A 15 -24.45 6.87 29.38
CA GLN A 15 -24.04 8.26 29.65
C GLN A 15 -24.21 8.72 31.10
N GLN A 16 -25.16 8.14 31.86
CA GLN A 16 -25.46 8.60 33.22
C GLN A 16 -24.45 8.14 34.29
N ASN A 17 -23.54 7.21 34.00
CA ASN A 17 -22.63 6.60 34.99
C ASN A 17 -21.13 6.85 34.74
N ILE A 18 -20.76 7.66 33.76
CA ILE A 18 -19.36 7.95 33.44
C ILE A 18 -19.03 9.37 33.92
N SER A 19 -17.96 9.51 34.71
CA SER A 19 -17.53 10.82 35.22
C SER A 19 -17.19 11.78 34.07
N LYS A 20 -17.30 13.09 34.29
CA LYS A 20 -16.95 14.11 33.29
C LYS A 20 -15.51 13.94 32.78
N GLU A 21 -14.60 13.55 33.66
CA GLU A 21 -13.20 13.25 33.33
C GLU A 21 -13.07 12.01 32.44
N ALA A 22 -13.78 10.94 32.75
CA ALA A 22 -13.78 9.73 31.92
C ALA A 22 -14.40 9.99 30.54
N TRP A 23 -15.45 10.81 30.46
CA TRP A 23 -16.02 11.28 29.19
C TRP A 23 -15.03 12.11 28.37
N GLY A 24 -14.29 13.02 29.02
CA GLY A 24 -13.23 13.80 28.37
C GLY A 24 -12.15 12.91 27.75
N ARG A 25 -11.65 11.92 28.51
CA ARG A 25 -10.65 10.96 28.02
C ARG A 25 -11.16 10.13 26.84
N ILE A 26 -12.43 9.71 26.87
CA ILE A 26 -13.04 8.97 25.75
C ILE A 26 -13.09 9.83 24.48
N GLN A 27 -13.48 11.11 24.60
CA GLN A 27 -13.53 12.03 23.46
C GLN A 27 -12.14 12.31 22.88
N GLU A 28 -11.15 12.53 23.75
CA GLU A 28 -9.76 12.71 23.33
C GLU A 28 -9.23 11.48 22.60
N GLN A 29 -9.48 10.27 23.12
CA GLN A 29 -9.07 9.04 22.46
C GLN A 29 -9.77 8.85 21.11
N GLN A 30 -11.08 9.11 21.02
CA GLN A 30 -11.81 9.02 19.75
C GLN A 30 -11.30 10.02 18.70
N ALA A 31 -10.91 11.23 19.12
CA ALA A 31 -10.31 12.22 18.25
C ALA A 31 -8.93 11.75 17.74
N LYS A 32 -8.08 11.23 18.62
CA LYS A 32 -6.77 10.65 18.26
C LYS A 32 -6.93 9.49 17.28
N ASP A 33 -7.82 8.53 17.57
CA ASP A 33 -8.09 7.39 16.70
C ASP A 33 -8.58 7.83 15.31
N THR A 34 -9.41 8.88 15.26
CA THR A 34 -9.89 9.45 13.99
C THR A 34 -8.76 10.07 13.18
N MET A 35 -7.88 10.83 13.83
CA MET A 35 -6.71 11.45 13.18
C MET A 35 -5.72 10.38 12.68
N GLU A 36 -5.47 9.35 13.48
CA GLU A 36 -4.62 8.22 13.06
C GLU A 36 -5.20 7.51 11.84
N LYS A 37 -6.50 7.20 11.85
CA LYS A 37 -7.17 6.57 10.71
C LYS A 37 -7.15 7.43 9.45
N GLN A 38 -7.28 8.75 9.58
CA GLN A 38 -7.15 9.67 8.45
C GLN A 38 -5.75 9.64 7.84
N LYS A 39 -4.72 9.46 8.67
CA LYS A 39 -3.32 9.48 8.21
C LYS A 39 -2.81 8.12 7.73
N TYR A 40 -3.16 7.05 8.43
CA TYR A 40 -2.58 5.72 8.29
C TYR A 40 -3.58 4.63 7.87
N GLY A 41 -4.87 4.96 7.82
CA GLY A 41 -5.95 4.02 7.55
C GLY A 41 -6.37 3.20 8.77
N GLU A 42 -7.22 2.21 8.56
CA GLU A 42 -7.76 1.30 9.59
C GLU A 42 -6.73 0.25 10.06
N VAL A 43 -5.43 0.52 9.96
CA VAL A 43 -4.38 -0.40 10.39
C VAL A 43 -4.41 -0.62 11.90
N ARG A 44 -3.91 -1.76 12.37
CA ARG A 44 -3.77 -2.04 13.80
C ARG A 44 -2.67 -1.11 14.38
N PRO A 45 -2.83 -0.66 15.64
CA PRO A 45 -1.89 0.26 16.28
C PRO A 45 -0.51 -0.37 16.44
N ILE A 46 0.54 0.47 16.51
CA ILE A 46 1.90 0.00 16.78
C ILE A 46 1.97 -0.49 18.23
N ILE A 47 2.23 -1.78 18.43
CA ILE A 47 2.39 -2.38 19.76
C ILE A 47 3.87 -2.37 20.12
N HIS A 48 4.26 -1.56 21.10
CA HIS A 48 5.66 -1.43 21.52
C HIS A 48 5.81 -1.16 23.02
N THR A 49 7.00 -1.43 23.55
CA THR A 49 7.40 -1.04 24.92
C THR A 49 8.92 -0.91 25.02
N ASN A 50 9.41 -0.33 26.11
CA ASN A 50 10.83 -0.33 26.46
C ASN A 50 11.08 -1.37 27.56
N PHE A 51 11.99 -2.32 27.32
CA PHE A 51 12.35 -3.36 28.29
C PHE A 51 13.86 -3.62 28.31
N GLN A 52 14.46 -3.48 29.49
CA GLN A 52 15.91 -3.69 29.72
C GLN A 52 16.80 -2.93 28.71
N GLY A 53 16.45 -1.68 28.42
CA GLY A 53 17.16 -0.83 27.47
C GLY A 53 16.95 -1.17 25.99
N ASN A 54 16.07 -2.12 25.66
CA ASN A 54 15.64 -2.40 24.30
C ASN A 54 14.29 -1.76 24.02
N LYS A 55 14.10 -1.25 22.81
CA LYS A 55 12.79 -1.07 22.21
C LYS A 55 12.29 -2.45 21.77
N VAL A 56 11.11 -2.85 22.25
CA VAL A 56 10.42 -4.09 21.90
C VAL A 56 9.20 -3.74 21.05
N VAL A 57 9.05 -4.38 19.89
CA VAL A 57 7.92 -4.18 18.97
C VAL A 57 7.26 -5.51 18.66
N ALA A 58 5.94 -5.59 18.81
CA ALA A 58 5.16 -6.78 18.49
C ALA A 58 4.52 -6.66 17.10
N VAL A 59 4.78 -7.63 16.23
CA VAL A 59 4.25 -7.67 14.85
C VAL A 59 3.60 -9.02 14.58
N GLY A 60 2.26 -9.03 14.58
CA GLY A 60 1.52 -10.29 14.48
C GLY A 60 1.84 -11.19 15.66
N ASN A 61 2.43 -12.36 15.39
CA ASN A 61 2.84 -13.33 16.41
C ASN A 61 4.34 -13.28 16.75
N ARG A 62 5.06 -12.21 16.41
CA ARG A 62 6.51 -12.08 16.64
C ARG A 62 6.85 -10.86 17.48
N LEU A 63 7.93 -10.97 18.25
CA LEU A 63 8.55 -9.87 18.98
C LEU A 63 9.91 -9.56 18.35
N TYR A 64 10.18 -8.26 18.20
CA TYR A 64 11.41 -7.72 17.67
C TYR A 64 12.03 -6.81 18.73
N LEU A 65 13.34 -6.89 18.93
CA LEU A 65 14.04 -6.17 19.99
C LEU A 65 15.32 -5.52 19.46
N SER A 66 15.53 -4.25 19.80
CA SER A 66 16.82 -3.59 19.56
C SER A 66 17.04 -2.43 20.54
N LYS A 67 18.31 -2.17 20.87
CA LYS A 67 18.72 -0.97 21.61
C LYS A 67 18.85 0.27 20.72
N SER A 68 18.91 0.10 19.40
CA SER A 68 19.16 1.19 18.45
C SER A 68 17.91 1.87 17.92
N TRP A 69 16.72 1.28 18.10
CA TRP A 69 15.48 1.85 17.56
C TRP A 69 14.95 2.96 18.47
N LYS A 70 15.08 4.20 17.98
CA LYS A 70 14.54 5.40 18.64
C LYS A 70 13.22 5.83 18.00
N THR A 71 13.12 5.64 16.70
CA THR A 71 11.98 6.03 15.87
C THR A 71 11.34 4.81 15.20
N PHE A 72 10.12 4.96 14.68
CA PHE A 72 9.48 3.86 13.95
C PHE A 72 10.21 3.53 12.62
N PRO A 73 10.75 4.51 11.86
CA PRO A 73 11.63 4.22 10.72
C PRO A 73 12.91 3.44 11.08
N ASP A 74 13.51 3.66 12.25
CA ASP A 74 14.65 2.84 12.70
C ASP A 74 14.25 1.37 12.82
N PHE A 75 13.07 1.11 13.43
CA PHE A 75 12.51 -0.23 13.51
C PHE A 75 12.21 -0.81 12.14
N LEU A 76 11.56 -0.05 11.24
CA LEU A 76 11.22 -0.53 9.89
C LEU A 76 12.47 -0.94 9.10
N SER A 77 13.56 -0.18 9.21
CA SER A 77 14.84 -0.51 8.57
C SER A 77 15.45 -1.82 9.06
N GLY A 78 15.33 -2.13 10.36
CA GLY A 78 15.73 -3.43 10.90
C GLY A 78 14.75 -4.55 10.53
N TYR A 79 13.45 -4.27 10.60
CA TYR A 79 12.38 -5.23 10.36
C TYR A 79 12.41 -5.79 8.92
N ILE A 80 12.64 -4.96 7.91
CA ILE A 80 12.74 -5.45 6.52
C ILE A 80 13.91 -6.43 6.33
N GLN A 81 15.04 -6.23 7.03
CA GLN A 81 16.18 -7.15 6.97
C GLN A 81 15.80 -8.53 7.53
N GLU A 82 15.14 -8.55 8.69
CA GLU A 82 14.62 -9.77 9.32
C GLU A 82 13.60 -10.50 8.42
N VAL A 83 12.73 -9.75 7.74
CA VAL A 83 11.69 -10.33 6.86
C VAL A 83 12.30 -10.93 5.59
N LEU A 84 13.28 -10.28 4.97
CA LEU A 84 13.91 -10.78 3.74
C LEU A 84 14.96 -11.88 4.00
N GLY A 85 15.49 -11.91 5.23
CA GLY A 85 16.47 -12.87 5.72
C GLY A 85 17.90 -12.38 5.53
N THR A 86 18.65 -12.38 6.63
CA THR A 86 20.04 -11.90 6.73
C THR A 86 20.98 -12.58 5.72
N ASP A 87 20.88 -13.90 5.55
CA ASP A 87 21.74 -14.64 4.62
C ASP A 87 21.56 -14.18 3.18
N TRP A 88 20.31 -13.92 2.78
CA TRP A 88 20.05 -13.39 1.44
C TRP A 88 20.55 -11.96 1.29
N GLY A 89 20.31 -11.10 2.28
CA GLY A 89 20.83 -9.73 2.27
C GLY A 89 22.36 -9.69 2.13
N ASN A 90 23.07 -10.51 2.91
CA ASN A 90 24.53 -10.64 2.84
C ASN A 90 24.99 -11.16 1.48
N SER A 91 24.27 -12.14 0.91
CA SER A 91 24.60 -12.67 -0.42
C SER A 91 24.43 -11.63 -1.53
N GLU A 92 23.46 -10.72 -1.41
CA GLU A 92 23.27 -9.61 -2.34
C GLU A 92 24.33 -8.51 -2.12
N ILE A 93 24.68 -8.18 -0.87
CA ILE A 93 25.72 -7.18 -0.56
C ILE A 93 27.09 -7.59 -1.13
N ALA A 94 27.40 -8.89 -1.12
CA ALA A 94 28.64 -9.42 -1.69
C ALA A 94 28.79 -9.21 -3.21
N LYS A 95 27.69 -8.95 -3.93
CA LYS A 95 27.71 -8.68 -5.38
C LYS A 95 28.16 -7.26 -5.69
N PRO A 96 28.74 -7.01 -6.88
CA PRO A 96 28.93 -5.65 -7.40
C PRO A 96 27.62 -4.86 -7.34
N PHE A 97 27.69 -3.56 -7.00
CA PHE A 97 26.51 -2.72 -6.80
C PHE A 97 25.48 -2.88 -7.93
N GLU A 98 25.93 -2.87 -9.19
CA GLU A 98 25.03 -2.95 -10.35
C GLU A 98 24.27 -4.28 -10.49
N GLU A 99 24.82 -5.35 -9.96
CA GLU A 99 24.23 -6.70 -9.99
C GLU A 99 23.29 -6.97 -8.80
N ARG A 100 23.37 -6.14 -7.75
CA ARG A 100 22.55 -6.29 -6.55
C ARG A 100 21.06 -6.19 -6.89
N HIS A 101 20.27 -6.94 -6.15
CA HIS A 101 18.82 -6.77 -6.12
C HIS A 101 18.44 -5.32 -5.76
N ILE A 102 17.38 -4.80 -6.38
CA ILE A 102 16.98 -3.39 -6.25
C ILE A 102 16.72 -2.97 -4.80
N ILE A 103 16.19 -3.88 -3.97
CA ILE A 103 16.00 -3.62 -2.53
C ILE A 103 17.33 -3.29 -1.85
N LEU A 104 18.42 -4.00 -2.19
CA LEU A 104 19.73 -3.73 -1.61
C LEU A 104 20.40 -2.49 -2.20
N LYS A 105 20.10 -2.14 -3.45
CA LYS A 105 20.45 -0.80 -3.97
C LYS A 105 19.73 0.30 -3.19
N TRP A 106 18.47 0.08 -2.79
CA TRP A 106 17.76 1.04 -1.96
C TRP A 106 18.26 1.10 -0.52
N TYR A 107 18.64 -0.05 0.04
CA TYR A 107 19.28 -0.11 1.35
C TYR A 107 20.58 0.71 1.38
N ASP A 108 21.43 0.54 0.36
CA ASP A 108 22.68 1.29 0.20
C ASP A 108 22.43 2.81 0.15
N GLY A 109 21.51 3.26 -0.72
CA GLY A 109 21.12 4.67 -0.80
C GLY A 109 20.44 5.20 0.46
N PHE A 110 19.70 4.37 1.19
CA PHE A 110 19.15 4.72 2.50
C PHE A 110 20.29 4.95 3.52
N CYS A 111 21.29 4.08 3.56
CA CYS A 111 22.45 4.25 4.44
C CYS A 111 23.24 5.53 4.11
N HIS A 112 23.49 5.81 2.83
CA HIS A 112 24.13 7.07 2.41
C HIS A 112 23.31 8.29 2.81
N PHE A 113 21.98 8.25 2.58
CA PHE A 113 21.08 9.32 2.98
C PHE A 113 21.16 9.58 4.50
N GLN A 114 21.19 8.54 5.33
CA GLN A 114 21.35 8.69 6.79
C GLN A 114 22.70 9.30 7.18
N ASN A 115 23.78 8.96 6.47
CA ASN A 115 25.13 9.43 6.78
C ASN A 115 25.39 10.88 6.35
N GLN A 116 24.59 11.43 5.45
CA GLN A 116 24.71 12.81 4.97
C GLN A 116 24.08 13.85 5.91
N HIS A 117 23.29 13.42 6.89
CA HIS A 117 22.57 14.30 7.80
C HIS A 117 23.22 14.34 9.17
N GLU A 118 23.44 15.56 9.67
CA GLU A 118 23.90 15.77 11.04
C GLU A 118 22.83 15.32 12.03
N ARG A 119 23.28 14.71 13.12
CA ARG A 119 22.42 14.22 14.19
C ARG A 119 22.41 15.23 15.34
N ASP A 120 21.26 15.36 15.98
CA ASP A 120 21.10 16.13 17.21
C ASP A 120 21.77 15.43 18.40
N GLU A 121 21.69 16.06 19.58
CA GLU A 121 22.22 15.55 20.84
C GLU A 121 21.64 14.19 21.25
N ASN A 122 20.44 13.86 20.77
CA ASN A 122 19.77 12.59 20.99
C ASN A 122 20.12 11.56 19.92
N GLY A 123 21.00 11.89 18.97
CA GLY A 123 21.40 11.04 17.86
C GLY A 123 20.33 10.88 16.77
N LEU A 124 19.32 11.75 16.73
CA LEU A 124 18.25 11.78 15.75
C LEU A 124 18.56 12.78 14.63
N PHE A 125 17.95 12.61 13.47
CA PHE A 125 17.95 13.62 12.41
C PHE A 125 16.56 13.66 11.77
N ALA A 126 16.21 14.82 11.20
CA ALA A 126 14.97 14.99 10.46
C ALA A 126 15.30 15.47 9.04
N ALA A 127 14.74 14.79 8.04
CA ALA A 127 14.95 15.10 6.64
C ALA A 127 13.76 14.68 5.79
N VAL A 128 13.55 15.36 4.66
CA VAL A 128 12.60 14.92 3.64
C VAL A 128 13.25 13.75 2.89
N PRO A 129 12.61 12.56 2.82
CA PRO A 129 13.21 11.42 2.15
C PRO A 129 13.37 11.66 0.64
N ASN A 130 14.48 11.21 0.07
CA ASN A 130 14.63 11.09 -1.39
C ASN A 130 13.81 9.90 -1.92
N GLY A 131 13.73 9.74 -3.25
CA GLY A 131 13.01 8.63 -3.88
C GLY A 131 13.41 7.24 -3.39
N ILE A 132 14.72 7.04 -3.21
CA ILE A 132 15.30 5.76 -2.80
C ILE A 132 14.91 5.40 -1.35
N THR A 133 15.13 6.34 -0.42
CA THR A 133 14.79 6.19 1.00
C THR A 133 13.31 5.95 1.19
N ALA A 134 12.45 6.70 0.48
CA ALA A 134 11.03 6.47 0.54
C ALA A 134 10.62 5.13 -0.08
N ALA A 135 11.25 4.67 -1.17
CA ALA A 135 11.00 3.34 -1.74
C ALA A 135 11.34 2.21 -0.75
N TYR A 136 12.45 2.35 -0.02
CA TYR A 136 12.88 1.39 1.00
C TYR A 136 11.91 1.36 2.19
N LEU A 137 11.61 2.53 2.77
CA LEU A 137 10.75 2.63 3.95
C LEU A 137 9.29 2.26 3.66
N THR A 138 8.76 2.59 2.48
CA THR A 138 7.40 2.19 2.08
C THR A 138 7.29 0.67 1.88
N LEU A 139 8.29 0.04 1.28
CA LEU A 139 8.35 -1.42 1.19
C LEU A 139 8.39 -2.05 2.59
N ALA A 140 9.23 -1.54 3.48
CA ALA A 140 9.32 -2.02 4.87
C ALA A 140 7.98 -1.86 5.61
N TYR A 141 7.29 -0.74 5.41
CA TYR A 141 6.02 -0.47 6.05
C TYR A 141 4.89 -1.34 5.53
N ASP A 142 4.80 -1.60 4.22
CA ASP A 142 3.80 -2.53 3.67
C ASP A 142 4.04 -3.96 4.18
N LEU A 143 5.30 -4.42 4.26
CA LEU A 143 5.66 -5.70 4.89
C LEU A 143 5.23 -5.75 6.36
N TYR A 144 5.35 -4.63 7.09
CA TYR A 144 4.92 -4.52 8.48
C TYR A 144 3.40 -4.65 8.57
N ILE A 145 2.66 -3.88 7.77
CA ILE A 145 1.18 -3.89 7.75
C ILE A 145 0.67 -5.30 7.50
N LEU A 146 1.15 -5.97 6.45
CA LEU A 146 0.67 -7.32 6.14
C LEU A 146 0.95 -8.30 7.27
N ARG A 147 2.16 -8.30 7.88
CA ARG A 147 2.45 -9.22 8.98
C ARG A 147 1.62 -8.92 10.21
N HIS A 148 1.45 -7.64 10.53
CA HIS A 148 0.70 -7.20 11.69
C HIS A 148 -0.80 -7.52 11.57
N HIS A 149 -1.32 -7.70 10.35
CA HIS A 149 -2.65 -8.20 10.04
C HIS A 149 -2.70 -9.68 9.65
N SER A 150 -1.63 -10.46 9.89
CA SER A 150 -1.56 -11.90 9.58
C SER A 150 -1.79 -12.24 8.10
N ALA A 151 -1.57 -11.28 7.21
CA ALA A 151 -1.73 -11.40 5.76
C ALA A 151 -0.40 -11.63 5.02
N LEU A 152 0.76 -11.53 5.67
CA LEU A 152 2.05 -11.71 4.99
C LEU A 152 2.35 -13.19 4.75
N GLN A 153 2.39 -13.60 3.49
CA GLN A 153 2.70 -14.97 3.08
C GLN A 153 4.19 -15.15 2.71
N GLU A 154 4.74 -16.33 2.93
CA GLU A 154 6.13 -16.63 2.54
C GLU A 154 6.34 -16.49 1.03
N ARG A 155 5.32 -16.83 0.22
CA ARG A 155 5.40 -16.75 -1.23
C ARG A 155 5.70 -15.34 -1.73
N ILE A 156 5.05 -14.30 -1.20
CA ILE A 156 5.32 -12.93 -1.66
C ILE A 156 6.73 -12.48 -1.27
N ILE A 157 7.25 -12.94 -0.13
CA ILE A 157 8.64 -12.69 0.30
C ILE A 157 9.62 -13.31 -0.70
N GLN A 158 9.41 -14.57 -1.10
CA GLN A 158 10.26 -15.23 -2.09
C GLN A 158 10.24 -14.52 -3.44
N ARG A 159 9.07 -14.06 -3.90
CA ARG A 159 8.93 -13.29 -5.13
C ARG A 159 9.58 -11.90 -5.04
N LEU A 160 9.52 -11.25 -3.88
CA LEU A 160 10.22 -9.97 -3.63
C LEU A 160 11.75 -10.11 -3.70
N LYS A 161 12.29 -11.30 -3.42
CA LYS A 161 13.73 -11.58 -3.51
C LYS A 161 14.16 -11.96 -4.94
N HIS A 162 13.21 -12.32 -5.80
CA HIS A 162 13.47 -12.74 -7.17
C HIS A 162 13.35 -11.55 -8.13
N LYS A 163 14.48 -11.19 -8.76
CA LYS A 163 14.60 -10.00 -9.63
C LYS A 163 13.48 -9.87 -10.66
N ASP A 164 13.17 -10.94 -11.39
CA ASP A 164 12.15 -10.89 -12.46
C ASP A 164 10.70 -10.84 -11.97
N GLN A 165 10.47 -11.13 -10.69
CA GLN A 165 9.13 -11.19 -10.08
C GLN A 165 8.89 -10.03 -9.11
N PHE A 166 9.96 -9.31 -8.77
CA PHE A 166 9.94 -8.23 -7.79
C PHE A 166 8.88 -7.17 -8.07
N GLN A 167 8.79 -6.68 -9.32
CA GLN A 167 7.85 -5.61 -9.66
C GLN A 167 6.39 -6.02 -9.38
N GLY A 168 5.98 -7.20 -9.87
CA GLY A 168 4.63 -7.71 -9.61
C GLY A 168 4.38 -7.95 -8.12
N ALA A 169 5.33 -8.58 -7.43
CA ALA A 169 5.21 -8.86 -6.00
C ALA A 169 5.15 -7.59 -5.13
N ARG A 170 5.94 -6.57 -5.46
CA ARG A 170 5.90 -5.26 -4.78
C ARG A 170 4.54 -4.61 -4.98
N TYR A 171 3.98 -4.69 -6.18
CA TYR A 171 2.69 -4.07 -6.44
C TYR A 171 1.54 -4.83 -5.76
N GLU A 172 1.55 -6.16 -5.78
CA GLU A 172 0.61 -6.97 -5.00
C GLU A 172 0.68 -6.63 -3.50
N LEU A 173 1.89 -6.51 -2.95
CA LEU A 173 2.10 -6.13 -1.55
C LEU A 173 1.43 -4.78 -1.23
N PHE A 174 1.63 -3.78 -2.09
CA PHE A 174 0.99 -2.46 -1.98
C PHE A 174 -0.54 -2.56 -2.02
N VAL A 175 -1.09 -3.34 -2.95
CA VAL A 175 -2.54 -3.51 -3.11
C VAL A 175 -3.16 -4.16 -1.87
N ILE A 176 -2.52 -5.20 -1.33
CA ILE A 176 -2.95 -5.86 -0.10
C ILE A 176 -2.90 -4.88 1.08
N ALA A 177 -1.80 -4.14 1.24
CA ALA A 177 -1.65 -3.15 2.30
C ALA A 177 -2.72 -2.04 2.19
N THR A 178 -3.06 -1.63 0.97
CA THR A 178 -4.12 -0.66 0.69
C THR A 178 -5.49 -1.18 1.10
N CYS A 179 -5.84 -2.42 0.77
CA CYS A 179 -7.08 -3.03 1.24
C CYS A 179 -7.14 -3.12 2.78
N ILE A 180 -6.02 -3.42 3.44
CA ILE A 180 -5.94 -3.44 4.91
C ILE A 180 -6.19 -2.04 5.50
N ARG A 181 -5.52 -1.01 4.96
CA ARG A 181 -5.73 0.41 5.31
C ARG A 181 -7.19 0.83 5.09
N ALA A 182 -7.85 0.30 4.07
CA ALA A 182 -9.26 0.55 3.78
C ALA A 182 -10.24 -0.21 4.72
N GLY A 183 -9.73 -1.01 5.66
CA GLY A 183 -10.57 -1.71 6.64
C GLY A 183 -10.92 -3.14 6.26
N PHE A 184 -10.24 -3.76 5.29
CA PHE A 184 -10.52 -5.12 4.86
C PHE A 184 -9.58 -6.16 5.48
N ASP A 185 -10.13 -7.33 5.77
CA ASP A 185 -9.37 -8.56 6.04
C ASP A 185 -9.15 -9.32 4.72
N ILE A 186 -8.00 -9.98 4.60
CA ILE A 186 -7.52 -10.57 3.35
C ILE A 186 -7.65 -12.09 3.39
N LYS A 187 -8.22 -12.67 2.32
CA LYS A 187 -8.28 -14.11 2.08
C LYS A 187 -7.73 -14.41 0.70
N TYR A 188 -6.55 -15.02 0.65
CA TYR A 188 -5.95 -15.45 -0.60
C TYR A 188 -6.75 -16.58 -1.24
N GLU A 189 -6.82 -16.58 -2.56
CA GLU A 189 -7.38 -17.67 -3.35
C GLU A 189 -6.39 -18.85 -3.40
N ASP A 190 -6.92 -20.06 -3.62
CA ASP A 190 -6.08 -21.25 -3.78
C ASP A 190 -5.43 -21.28 -5.18
N GLU A 191 -4.25 -20.68 -5.26
CA GLU A 191 -3.45 -20.63 -6.49
C GLU A 191 -2.86 -21.99 -6.91
N SER A 192 -3.01 -23.05 -6.11
CA SER A 192 -2.56 -24.38 -6.51
C SER A 192 -3.46 -25.02 -7.57
N ASP A 193 -4.71 -24.55 -7.70
CA ASP A 193 -5.63 -24.99 -8.74
C ASP A 193 -5.36 -24.30 -10.08
N ARG A 194 -4.51 -24.93 -10.91
CA ARG A 194 -4.20 -24.47 -12.27
C ARG A 194 -5.36 -24.59 -13.27
N LYS A 195 -6.50 -25.20 -12.90
CA LYS A 195 -7.63 -25.42 -13.81
C LYS A 195 -8.47 -24.15 -14.01
N ARG A 196 -8.32 -23.15 -13.14
CA ARG A 196 -9.07 -21.89 -13.19
C ARG A 196 -8.14 -20.71 -13.08
N LYS A 197 -8.51 -19.60 -13.74
CA LYS A 197 -7.85 -18.31 -13.52
C LYS A 197 -8.44 -17.72 -12.24
N HIS A 198 -7.60 -17.50 -11.24
CA HIS A 198 -7.99 -16.87 -9.98
C HIS A 198 -7.54 -15.43 -9.96
N THR A 199 -8.31 -14.57 -9.31
CA THR A 199 -7.88 -13.24 -8.91
C THR A 199 -6.86 -13.32 -7.77
N GLU A 200 -6.14 -12.24 -7.48
CA GLU A 200 -5.07 -12.26 -6.47
C GLU A 200 -5.59 -12.63 -5.07
N PHE A 201 -6.72 -12.06 -4.65
CA PHE A 201 -7.35 -12.39 -3.37
C PHE A 201 -8.81 -11.92 -3.29
N ILE A 202 -9.52 -12.42 -2.28
CA ILE A 202 -10.79 -11.87 -1.78
C ILE A 202 -10.50 -11.01 -0.56
N ALA A 203 -11.23 -9.92 -0.40
CA ALA A 203 -11.16 -9.07 0.78
C ALA A 203 -12.55 -8.84 1.37
N THR A 204 -12.65 -8.84 2.71
CA THR A 204 -13.92 -8.60 3.43
C THR A 204 -13.78 -7.40 4.35
N HIS A 205 -14.62 -6.37 4.16
CA HIS A 205 -14.58 -5.17 5.00
C HIS A 205 -15.04 -5.50 6.42
N ARG A 206 -14.19 -5.24 7.41
CA ARG A 206 -14.36 -5.67 8.82
C ARG A 206 -15.69 -5.25 9.43
N ASN A 207 -16.16 -4.04 9.13
CA ASN A 207 -17.34 -3.48 9.80
C ASN A 207 -18.66 -3.78 9.07
N THR A 208 -18.65 -3.90 7.74
CA THR A 208 -19.88 -4.07 6.95
C THR A 208 -20.07 -5.49 6.43
N GLY A 209 -19.02 -6.32 6.46
CA GLY A 209 -19.02 -7.64 5.84
C GLY A 209 -19.02 -7.61 4.31
N GLN A 210 -18.88 -6.43 3.68
CA GLN A 210 -18.81 -6.32 2.22
C GLN A 210 -17.59 -7.08 1.71
N THR A 211 -17.85 -8.11 0.92
CA THR A 211 -16.81 -8.91 0.26
C THR A 211 -16.56 -8.33 -1.12
N ILE A 212 -15.29 -8.27 -1.53
CA ILE A 212 -14.85 -7.87 -2.87
C ILE A 212 -13.82 -8.86 -3.39
N THR A 213 -13.72 -8.95 -4.71
CA THR A 213 -12.64 -9.64 -5.38
C THR A 213 -11.61 -8.61 -5.86
N VAL A 214 -10.31 -8.86 -5.66
CA VAL A 214 -9.24 -7.91 -5.97
C VAL A 214 -8.25 -8.50 -6.98
N GLU A 215 -7.92 -7.70 -8.00
CA GLU A 215 -6.86 -7.98 -8.97
C GLU A 215 -5.79 -6.90 -8.93
N ALA A 216 -4.52 -7.30 -8.95
CA ALA A 216 -3.39 -6.39 -9.09
C ALA A 216 -2.68 -6.60 -10.44
N LYS A 217 -2.42 -5.51 -11.16
CA LYS A 217 -1.63 -5.51 -12.40
C LYS A 217 -0.62 -4.38 -12.37
N SER A 218 0.65 -4.69 -12.64
CA SER A 218 1.68 -3.67 -12.81
C SER A 218 2.22 -3.69 -14.23
N ARG A 219 2.36 -2.51 -14.83
CA ARG A 219 2.87 -2.38 -16.20
C ARG A 219 4.38 -2.58 -16.21
N HIS A 220 4.83 -3.72 -16.73
CA HIS A 220 6.25 -3.95 -16.98
C HIS A 220 6.78 -2.98 -18.05
N ARG A 221 7.93 -2.36 -17.76
CA ARG A 221 8.64 -1.46 -18.68
C ARG A 221 10.09 -1.88 -18.78
N ALA A 222 10.60 -1.88 -20.01
CA ALA A 222 11.93 -2.40 -20.29
C ALA A 222 13.02 -1.53 -19.62
N GLY A 223 13.95 -2.17 -18.92
CA GLY A 223 15.01 -1.52 -18.13
C GLY A 223 14.58 -1.05 -16.73
N ILE A 224 13.33 -1.29 -16.31
CA ILE A 224 12.79 -0.77 -15.05
C ILE A 224 12.57 -1.93 -14.07
N LEU A 225 12.99 -1.73 -12.81
CA LEU A 225 12.83 -2.72 -11.72
C LEU A 225 13.35 -4.13 -12.07
N GLY A 226 14.39 -4.21 -12.90
CA GLY A 226 15.00 -5.48 -13.31
C GLY A 226 14.35 -6.15 -14.53
N PHE A 227 13.29 -5.57 -15.11
CA PHE A 227 12.59 -6.15 -16.25
C PHE A 227 13.21 -5.76 -17.60
N GLY A 228 13.80 -6.73 -18.30
CA GLY A 228 14.29 -6.54 -19.67
C GLY A 228 15.41 -5.50 -19.82
N LYS A 229 15.86 -5.28 -21.06
CA LYS A 229 16.88 -4.25 -21.37
C LYS A 229 16.20 -2.91 -21.69
N ALA A 230 16.78 -1.80 -21.25
CA ALA A 230 16.31 -0.47 -21.60
C ALA A 230 16.23 -0.32 -23.13
N LYS A 231 15.12 0.22 -23.63
CA LYS A 231 14.94 0.57 -25.04
C LYS A 231 15.09 2.08 -25.20
N GLU A 232 15.56 2.51 -26.37
CA GLU A 232 15.57 3.93 -26.72
C GLU A 232 14.14 4.51 -26.74
N SER A 233 14.06 5.80 -26.40
CA SER A 233 12.87 6.60 -26.13
C SER A 233 11.67 6.31 -27.05
N GLU A 234 10.78 5.42 -26.62
CA GLU A 234 9.40 5.39 -27.11
C GLU A 234 8.57 6.47 -26.38
N VAL A 235 7.62 7.07 -27.10
CA VAL A 235 6.55 7.87 -26.49
C VAL A 235 5.93 7.06 -25.35
N VAL A 236 6.00 7.60 -24.14
CA VAL A 236 5.54 6.90 -22.94
C VAL A 236 4.02 6.78 -22.96
N LYS A 237 3.54 5.61 -23.41
CA LYS A 237 2.12 5.23 -23.37
C LYS A 237 1.72 4.67 -22.01
N ALA A 238 0.44 4.78 -21.67
CA ALA A 238 -0.12 4.10 -20.50
C ALA A 238 -0.05 2.58 -20.70
N GLY A 239 -0.54 2.08 -21.84
CA GLY A 239 -0.43 0.67 -22.23
C GLY A 239 -1.22 -0.30 -21.34
N ILE A 240 -2.37 0.15 -20.82
CA ILE A 240 -3.15 -0.60 -19.82
C ILE A 240 -4.16 -1.59 -20.44
N GLY A 241 -4.52 -1.46 -21.71
CA GLY A 241 -5.60 -2.25 -22.31
C GLY A 241 -5.41 -3.77 -22.21
N SER A 242 -4.20 -4.26 -22.47
CA SER A 242 -3.89 -5.69 -22.29
C SER A 242 -4.01 -6.17 -20.83
N LEU A 243 -3.66 -5.32 -19.87
CA LEU A 243 -3.74 -5.66 -18.43
C LEU A 243 -5.20 -5.72 -17.98
N LEU A 244 -6.00 -4.73 -18.39
CA LEU A 244 -7.44 -4.70 -18.13
C LEU A 244 -8.14 -5.89 -18.77
N ASN A 245 -7.91 -6.17 -20.05
CA ASN A 245 -8.52 -7.32 -20.71
C ASN A 245 -8.15 -8.64 -20.02
N GLN A 246 -6.90 -8.81 -19.58
CA GLN A 246 -6.50 -10.00 -18.82
C GLN A 246 -7.19 -10.12 -17.47
N ALA A 247 -7.39 -9.01 -16.76
CA ALA A 247 -8.15 -8.97 -15.51
C ALA A 247 -9.62 -9.36 -15.75
N LEU A 248 -10.28 -8.72 -16.73
CA LEU A 248 -11.69 -8.91 -17.03
C LEU A 248 -12.05 -10.31 -17.57
N LEU A 249 -11.06 -11.08 -18.06
CA LEU A 249 -11.26 -12.49 -18.43
C LEU A 249 -11.39 -13.42 -17.21
N LYS A 250 -11.09 -12.97 -15.99
CA LYS A 250 -11.20 -13.80 -14.78
C LYS A 250 -12.66 -13.87 -14.32
N PRO A 251 -13.18 -15.07 -14.01
CA PRO A 251 -14.51 -15.18 -13.43
C PRO A 251 -14.49 -14.61 -12.00
N VAL A 252 -15.48 -13.78 -11.67
CA VAL A 252 -15.59 -13.14 -10.36
C VAL A 252 -16.99 -13.31 -9.80
N ASN A 253 -17.08 -13.57 -8.49
CA ASN A 253 -18.34 -13.80 -7.77
C ASN A 253 -18.74 -12.63 -6.88
N TRP A 254 -17.81 -11.72 -6.61
CA TRP A 254 -17.99 -10.56 -5.73
C TRP A 254 -17.69 -9.27 -6.50
N PRO A 255 -18.13 -8.09 -6.01
CA PRO A 255 -17.77 -6.81 -6.60
C PRO A 255 -16.27 -6.73 -6.91
N TYR A 256 -15.95 -6.34 -8.13
CA TYR A 256 -14.61 -6.54 -8.69
C TYR A 256 -13.79 -5.25 -8.67
N VAL A 257 -12.69 -5.27 -7.92
CA VAL A 257 -11.77 -4.15 -7.76
C VAL A 257 -10.45 -4.47 -8.47
N ILE A 258 -10.04 -3.60 -9.39
CA ILE A 258 -8.84 -3.79 -10.20
C ILE A 258 -7.85 -2.67 -9.89
N PHE A 259 -6.63 -3.02 -9.49
CA PHE A 259 -5.53 -2.11 -9.30
C PHE A 259 -4.57 -2.18 -10.49
N ILE A 260 -4.18 -1.03 -11.02
CA ILE A 260 -3.26 -0.90 -12.14
C ILE A 260 -2.14 0.08 -11.79
N ASP A 261 -0.93 -0.44 -11.67
CA ASP A 261 0.28 0.38 -11.62
C ASP A 261 0.71 0.74 -13.04
N LEU A 262 0.68 2.05 -13.31
CA LEU A 262 1.07 2.62 -14.58
C LEU A 262 2.58 2.53 -14.80
N ASN A 263 3.36 2.52 -13.70
CA ASN A 263 4.82 2.47 -13.70
C ASN A 263 5.42 3.49 -14.68
N LEU A 264 4.90 4.71 -14.72
CA LEU A 264 5.35 5.78 -15.62
C LEU A 264 6.51 6.55 -14.96
N PRO A 265 7.46 7.09 -15.75
CA PRO A 265 8.44 8.03 -15.21
C PRO A 265 7.75 9.27 -14.62
N PRO A 266 8.43 10.02 -13.72
CA PRO A 266 7.95 11.29 -13.22
C PRO A 266 7.62 12.24 -14.37
N TYR A 267 6.54 13.01 -14.22
CA TYR A 267 6.11 13.99 -15.21
C TYR A 267 5.82 15.34 -14.53
N LYS A 268 5.71 16.40 -15.35
CA LYS A 268 5.40 17.76 -14.88
C LYS A 268 3.99 18.17 -15.29
N GLY A 269 3.38 19.06 -14.51
CA GLY A 269 2.06 19.62 -14.79
C GLY A 269 0.92 18.75 -14.26
N LYS A 270 -0.31 19.04 -14.71
CA LYS A 270 -1.51 18.34 -14.22
C LYS A 270 -1.69 16.99 -14.93
N ILE A 271 -2.19 15.98 -14.21
CA ILE A 271 -2.49 14.65 -14.76
C ILE A 271 -3.41 14.72 -15.98
N ILE A 272 -4.45 15.57 -15.94
CA ILE A 272 -5.43 15.74 -17.03
C ILE A 272 -4.83 16.27 -18.35
N GLN A 273 -3.64 16.87 -18.28
CA GLN A 273 -2.94 17.39 -19.46
C GLN A 273 -2.07 16.31 -20.12
N GLN A 274 -1.82 15.19 -19.44
CA GLN A 274 -0.93 14.16 -19.94
C GLN A 274 -1.59 13.33 -21.04
N THR A 275 -0.82 13.02 -22.09
CA THR A 275 -1.31 12.23 -23.24
C THR A 275 -1.68 10.81 -22.82
N TRP A 276 -0.90 10.20 -21.93
CA TRP A 276 -1.17 8.87 -21.38
C TRP A 276 -2.47 8.84 -20.57
N PHE A 277 -2.88 9.94 -19.93
CA PHE A 277 -4.13 9.99 -19.18
C PHE A 277 -5.35 9.91 -20.12
N LYS A 278 -5.29 10.61 -21.27
CA LYS A 278 -6.32 10.52 -22.31
C LYS A 278 -6.41 9.10 -22.90
N GLU A 279 -5.29 8.40 -23.01
CA GLU A 279 -5.26 6.99 -23.42
C GLU A 279 -5.98 6.07 -22.43
N ILE A 280 -5.80 6.32 -21.12
CA ILE A 280 -6.52 5.59 -20.07
C ILE A 280 -8.03 5.78 -20.22
N VAL A 281 -8.50 7.03 -20.30
CA VAL A 281 -9.93 7.35 -20.46
C VAL A 281 -10.50 6.62 -21.68
N LYS A 282 -9.85 6.77 -22.84
CA LYS A 282 -10.28 6.10 -24.07
C LYS A 282 -10.32 4.57 -23.94
N THR A 283 -9.34 3.98 -23.24
CA THR A 283 -9.30 2.53 -23.04
C THR A 283 -10.47 2.06 -22.17
N ILE A 284 -10.86 2.84 -21.18
CA ILE A 284 -11.99 2.54 -20.30
C ILE A 284 -13.31 2.67 -21.03
N ASP A 285 -13.50 3.75 -21.81
CA ASP A 285 -14.70 3.96 -22.63
C ASP A 285 -14.94 2.82 -23.65
N GLN A 286 -13.88 2.08 -24.02
CA GLN A 286 -13.95 0.93 -24.92
C GLN A 286 -14.33 -0.39 -24.24
N ILE A 287 -14.19 -0.50 -22.91
CA ILE A 287 -14.49 -1.72 -22.16
C ILE A 287 -16.00 -1.83 -21.88
N GLY A 288 -16.63 -0.69 -21.66
CA GLY A 288 -18.06 -0.59 -21.36
C GLY A 288 -18.44 0.88 -21.28
N ASN A 289 -19.73 1.15 -21.43
CA ASN A 289 -20.30 2.49 -21.26
C ASN A 289 -21.24 2.58 -20.04
N GLY A 290 -21.23 1.55 -19.19
CA GLY A 290 -22.13 1.45 -18.04
C GLY A 290 -23.63 1.54 -18.41
N SER A 291 -24.02 1.24 -19.64
CA SER A 291 -25.43 1.32 -20.04
C SER A 291 -26.27 0.27 -19.31
N LYS A 292 -27.59 0.47 -19.22
CA LYS A 292 -28.50 -0.52 -18.61
C LYS A 292 -28.41 -1.90 -19.28
N THR A 293 -28.11 -1.94 -20.58
CA THR A 293 -28.00 -3.17 -21.36
C THR A 293 -26.60 -3.78 -21.35
N GLU A 294 -25.57 -2.98 -21.06
CA GLU A 294 -24.17 -3.40 -21.00
C GLU A 294 -23.52 -2.82 -19.72
N PRO A 295 -23.83 -3.38 -18.53
CA PRO A 295 -23.26 -2.91 -17.28
C PRO A 295 -21.76 -3.19 -17.21
N ASP A 296 -21.02 -2.32 -16.51
CA ASP A 296 -19.57 -2.47 -16.42
C ASP A 296 -19.17 -3.74 -15.66
N PRO A 297 -18.15 -4.48 -16.13
CA PRO A 297 -17.74 -5.74 -15.52
C PRO A 297 -16.90 -5.58 -14.25
N PHE A 298 -16.65 -4.36 -13.80
CA PHE A 298 -15.89 -4.01 -12.62
C PHE A 298 -16.69 -3.05 -11.73
N ASN A 299 -16.27 -2.90 -10.47
CA ASN A 299 -16.88 -2.00 -9.50
C ASN A 299 -15.97 -0.85 -9.10
N LEU A 300 -14.66 -1.02 -9.26
CA LEU A 300 -13.65 0.02 -9.03
C LEU A 300 -12.41 -0.32 -9.84
N ILE A 301 -11.86 0.67 -10.54
CA ILE A 301 -10.49 0.60 -11.04
C ILE A 301 -9.66 1.67 -10.33
N VAL A 302 -8.55 1.28 -9.72
CA VAL A 302 -7.59 2.18 -9.10
C VAL A 302 -6.32 2.22 -9.95
N PHE A 303 -5.97 3.40 -10.44
CA PHE A 303 -4.71 3.64 -11.12
C PHE A 303 -3.73 4.28 -10.15
N THR A 304 -2.53 3.72 -10.06
CA THR A 304 -1.45 4.27 -9.25
C THR A 304 -0.21 4.52 -10.11
N ASN A 305 0.56 5.54 -9.77
CA ASN A 305 1.88 5.76 -10.34
C ASN A 305 2.85 6.20 -9.25
N HIS A 306 3.75 5.31 -8.81
CA HIS A 306 4.72 5.55 -7.75
C HIS A 306 6.15 5.53 -8.32
N PRO A 307 6.64 6.63 -8.93
CA PRO A 307 7.83 6.59 -9.78
C PRO A 307 9.16 6.66 -9.02
N ASN A 308 9.18 6.23 -7.76
CA ASN A 308 10.32 6.36 -6.84
C ASN A 308 11.59 5.66 -7.34
N HIS A 309 11.43 4.63 -8.16
CA HIS A 309 12.53 3.88 -8.76
C HIS A 309 13.07 4.48 -10.07
N TYR A 310 12.51 5.59 -10.54
CA TYR A 310 13.03 6.34 -11.70
C TYR A 310 14.00 7.45 -11.31
N VAL A 311 13.95 7.92 -10.07
CA VAL A 311 14.73 9.06 -9.62
C VAL A 311 16.09 8.64 -9.08
N LYS A 312 17.07 9.53 -9.21
CA LYS A 312 18.42 9.32 -8.68
C LYS A 312 18.47 9.61 -7.18
N GLU A 313 19.55 9.19 -6.54
CA GLU A 313 19.78 9.34 -5.09
C GLU A 313 19.67 10.80 -4.60
N ASN A 314 20.13 11.76 -5.41
CA ASN A 314 20.10 13.18 -5.04
C ASN A 314 18.83 13.91 -5.50
N GLU A 315 17.87 13.20 -6.08
CA GLU A 315 16.61 13.79 -6.55
C GLU A 315 15.52 13.66 -5.47
N LEU A 316 14.73 14.72 -5.34
CA LEU A 316 13.60 14.76 -4.42
C LEU A 316 12.60 13.65 -4.73
N TYR A 317 11.88 13.22 -3.69
CA TYR A 317 10.77 12.29 -3.84
C TYR A 317 9.78 12.80 -4.89
N PRO A 318 9.56 12.05 -5.99
CA PRO A 318 8.70 12.52 -7.05
C PRO A 318 7.24 12.49 -6.58
N ASN A 319 6.41 13.35 -7.18
CA ASN A 319 4.97 13.22 -6.99
C ASN A 319 4.51 11.84 -7.44
N TYR A 320 3.59 11.26 -6.67
CA TYR A 320 2.89 10.05 -7.01
C TYR A 320 1.42 10.37 -7.24
N ASP A 321 0.76 9.57 -8.07
CA ASP A 321 -0.64 9.78 -8.42
C ASP A 321 -1.46 8.56 -8.05
N THR A 322 -2.67 8.83 -7.55
CA THR A 322 -3.75 7.88 -7.46
C THR A 322 -4.97 8.48 -8.13
N SER A 323 -5.58 7.73 -9.04
CA SER A 323 -6.90 8.06 -9.59
C SER A 323 -7.78 6.82 -9.59
N SER A 324 -9.09 7.03 -9.59
CA SER A 324 -10.03 5.90 -9.51
C SER A 324 -11.25 6.14 -10.38
N ILE A 325 -11.78 5.05 -10.93
CA ILE A 325 -12.99 5.04 -11.73
C ILE A 325 -14.06 4.28 -10.97
N PHE A 326 -15.17 4.97 -10.71
CA PHE A 326 -16.36 4.45 -10.07
C PHE A 326 -17.48 4.35 -11.12
N PRO A 327 -17.72 3.16 -11.69
CA PRO A 327 -18.80 2.95 -12.65
C PRO A 327 -20.17 3.16 -12.00
N GLU A 328 -21.10 3.77 -12.73
CA GLU A 328 -22.46 4.03 -12.25
C GLU A 328 -23.33 2.77 -12.26
N ASN A 329 -23.14 1.90 -13.25
CA ASN A 329 -23.91 0.67 -13.42
C ASN A 329 -22.97 -0.53 -13.59
N THR A 330 -23.06 -1.48 -12.68
CA THR A 330 -22.10 -2.59 -12.58
C THR A 330 -22.80 -3.93 -12.68
N LYS A 331 -22.11 -4.90 -13.29
CA LYS A 331 -22.62 -6.26 -13.47
C LYS A 331 -22.87 -6.96 -12.13
N ILE A 332 -22.03 -6.69 -11.13
CA ILE A 332 -22.17 -7.22 -9.78
C ILE A 332 -22.53 -6.07 -8.86
N PHE A 333 -23.74 -6.12 -8.30
CA PHE A 333 -24.21 -5.12 -7.35
C PHE A 333 -23.33 -5.08 -6.09
N ILE A 334 -23.01 -3.87 -5.64
CA ILE A 334 -22.33 -3.62 -4.38
C ILE A 334 -23.30 -3.03 -3.35
N LYS A 335 -23.40 -3.66 -2.19
CA LYS A 335 -24.33 -3.26 -1.13
C LYS A 335 -23.82 -2.05 -0.33
N HIS A 336 -22.52 -2.02 -0.08
CA HIS A 336 -21.83 -1.01 0.72
C HIS A 336 -20.80 -0.26 -0.13
N SER A 337 -21.27 0.60 -1.04
CA SER A 337 -20.42 1.32 -1.99
C SER A 337 -19.42 2.27 -1.31
N GLU A 338 -19.70 2.72 -0.08
CA GLU A 338 -18.79 3.51 0.75
C GLU A 338 -17.46 2.78 1.01
N THR A 339 -17.46 1.44 0.97
CA THR A 339 -16.24 0.66 1.14
C THR A 339 -15.27 0.77 -0.05
N LEU A 340 -15.76 1.12 -1.25
CA LEU A 340 -14.90 1.40 -2.40
C LEU A 340 -14.23 2.77 -2.29
N LEU A 341 -14.93 3.76 -1.73
CA LEU A 341 -14.34 5.08 -1.45
C LEU A 341 -13.19 4.95 -0.45
N LYS A 342 -13.35 4.12 0.59
CA LYS A 342 -12.27 3.81 1.53
C LYS A 342 -11.03 3.21 0.86
N ILE A 343 -11.19 2.43 -0.21
CA ILE A 343 -10.05 1.90 -0.97
C ILE A 343 -9.29 3.02 -1.69
N HIS A 344 -10.01 3.96 -2.30
CA HIS A 344 -9.40 5.13 -2.92
C HIS A 344 -8.67 6.01 -1.88
N GLU A 345 -9.32 6.30 -0.75
CA GLU A 345 -8.71 7.05 0.36
C GLU A 345 -7.46 6.35 0.90
N ALA A 346 -7.51 5.04 1.09
CA ALA A 346 -6.37 4.24 1.53
C ALA A 346 -5.21 4.24 0.53
N ALA A 347 -5.48 4.29 -0.77
CA ALA A 347 -4.45 4.40 -1.80
C ALA A 347 -3.74 5.77 -1.74
N LEU A 348 -4.49 6.85 -1.44
CA LEU A 348 -3.91 8.18 -1.21
C LEU A 348 -3.05 8.26 0.07
N GLN A 349 -3.30 7.39 1.05
CA GLN A 349 -2.50 7.29 2.29
C GLN A 349 -1.16 6.55 2.08
N PHE A 350 -0.88 6.04 0.87
CA PHE A 350 0.41 5.45 0.56
C PHE A 350 1.55 6.46 0.83
N GLY A 351 2.64 5.98 1.44
CA GLY A 351 3.76 6.83 1.84
C GLY A 351 3.62 7.47 3.22
N ASN A 352 2.44 7.48 3.83
CA ASN A 352 2.27 7.97 5.20
C ASN A 352 2.79 6.92 6.20
N ILE A 353 4.01 7.13 6.67
CA ILE A 353 4.66 6.28 7.67
C ILE A 353 4.69 7.04 9.01
N PRO A 354 4.38 6.39 10.15
CA PRO A 354 4.64 6.98 11.46
C PRO A 354 6.12 7.33 11.63
N ASN A 355 6.43 8.57 12.02
CA ASN A 355 7.81 8.98 12.30
C ASN A 355 8.28 8.49 13.66
N GLU A 356 7.36 8.33 14.60
CA GLU A 356 7.66 8.03 16.00
C GLU A 356 6.85 6.81 16.45
N PHE A 357 7.30 6.20 17.54
CA PHE A 357 6.43 5.29 18.27
C PHE A 357 5.38 6.10 19.03
N PRO A 358 4.09 5.73 18.97
CA PRO A 358 3.05 6.47 19.68
C PRO A 358 3.30 6.45 21.19
N GLU A 359 2.95 7.55 21.87
CA GLU A 359 3.00 7.63 23.33
C GLU A 359 2.03 6.59 23.94
N ASN A 360 2.49 5.91 25.00
CA ASN A 360 1.73 4.88 25.71
C ASN A 360 0.79 5.45 26.77
#